data_AF-A0A6L5F7S1-F1
#
_entry.id   AF-A0A6L5F7S1-F1
#
_cell.length_a   1.000
_cell.length_b   1.000
_cell.length_c   1.000
_cell.angle_alpha   90.00
_cell.angle_beta   90.00
_cell.angle_gamma   90.00
#
_symmetry.space_group_name_H-M   'P 1'
#
loop_
_entity.id
_entity.type
_entity.pdbx_description
1 polymer ?
#
loop_
_entity_poly.entity_id
_entity_poly.type
_entity_poly.pdbx_seq_one_letter_code
_entity_poly.pdbx_strand_id
1 'polypeptide(L)'
;MPVEYQFHPDAPAGVPAITATGKDFVVFAGGLAADPVTGIPEAVNPLANYPYHGTHIDRQLRVIYGQMSDALSKAGSDIKRTMKINSFHTVPTETDTALGMRRDYFDISEPPPSTLVFVPEVASPRLTVTNDVIALKNGPERTVLHQEQTATPLPVHDSIYGRPIFTQAATGGGLIFTSGLTTAALLLRGFHELPEVRGLLPRHTDFPYRLWEIKFQTRLVLAFLTNLLGRLNASLSDVVKAEIHMSDASDIAGMNEAWHELFPDGGPARTIYPSDLAPTNQNIEVEFIVNDPKGPYHREAVNSRLVPSLPGGEPHAVRVGPYVFLSGLEASDYETGVAPEANPKPGLPNHGSSPKLQATFIRNRIQTICEEAGTDIHSLMRRRVFHTDLADAGPAEDAWLEDLGPGLAPTTIFKTTNPLGVPGCVVGYDVMALADEQ
;
A
#
# COMPACT_ATOMS: atom_id res chain seq x y z
N MET A 1 -23.89 0.65 5.96
CA MET A 1 -23.62 -0.42 6.96
C MET A 1 -22.38 0.00 7.72
N PRO A 2 -22.36 -0.01 9.06
CA PRO A 2 -21.19 0.44 9.81
C PRO A 2 -20.00 -0.51 9.61
N VAL A 3 -18.79 0.02 9.76
CA VAL A 3 -17.56 -0.80 9.83
C VAL A 3 -17.58 -1.60 11.12
N GLU A 4 -17.34 -2.91 11.03
CA GLU A 4 -17.18 -3.77 12.21
C GLU A 4 -15.70 -3.97 12.50
N TYR A 5 -15.21 -3.38 13.59
CA TYR A 5 -13.84 -3.55 14.04
C TYR A 5 -13.68 -4.76 14.96
N GLN A 6 -12.62 -5.53 14.74
CA GLN A 6 -12.17 -6.56 15.67
C GLN A 6 -10.93 -6.08 16.41
N PHE A 7 -11.03 -5.85 17.71
CA PHE A 7 -9.89 -5.51 18.56
C PHE A 7 -9.31 -6.75 19.24
N HIS A 8 -8.04 -6.66 19.65
CA HIS A 8 -7.48 -7.62 20.59
C HIS A 8 -8.18 -7.46 21.95
N PRO A 9 -8.70 -8.54 22.57
CA PRO A 9 -9.60 -8.44 23.72
C PRO A 9 -8.97 -7.75 24.94
N ASP A 10 -7.67 -7.96 25.14
CA ASP A 10 -6.92 -7.45 26.30
C ASP A 10 -5.96 -6.32 25.93
N ALA A 11 -6.04 -5.77 24.71
CA ALA A 11 -5.10 -4.74 24.29
C ALA A 11 -5.25 -3.45 25.12
N PRO A 12 -4.14 -2.76 25.43
CA PRO A 12 -4.17 -1.41 25.97
C PRO A 12 -5.00 -0.46 25.11
N ALA A 13 -5.53 0.60 25.74
CA ALA A 13 -6.21 1.66 25.01
C ALA A 13 -5.29 2.27 23.95
N GLY A 14 -5.83 2.47 22.75
CA GLY A 14 -5.12 3.04 21.61
C GLY A 14 -4.33 2.06 20.75
N VAL A 15 -4.40 0.76 21.03
CA VAL A 15 -3.99 -0.26 20.05
C VAL A 15 -5.02 -0.32 18.92
N PRO A 16 -4.60 -0.22 17.64
CA PRO A 16 -5.50 -0.32 16.49
C PRO A 16 -6.28 -1.64 16.44
N ALA A 17 -7.43 -1.61 15.77
CA ALA A 17 -8.17 -2.82 15.43
C ALA A 17 -7.29 -3.78 14.61
N ILE A 18 -7.47 -5.08 14.81
CA ILE A 18 -6.82 -6.14 14.02
C ILE A 18 -7.44 -6.19 12.63
N THR A 19 -8.77 -6.13 12.57
CA THR A 19 -9.53 -6.11 11.31
C THR A 19 -10.63 -5.07 11.29
N ALA A 20 -10.99 -4.66 10.08
CA ALA A 20 -12.17 -3.85 9.79
C ALA A 20 -12.98 -4.55 8.71
N THR A 21 -14.24 -4.85 9.01
CA THR A 21 -15.14 -5.56 8.11
C THR A 21 -16.12 -4.57 7.47
N GLY A 22 -16.13 -4.54 6.14
CA GLY A 22 -17.07 -3.80 5.32
C GLY A 22 -18.07 -4.74 4.63
N LYS A 23 -18.69 -4.25 3.54
CA LYS A 23 -19.74 -4.97 2.82
C LYS A 23 -19.25 -6.32 2.29
N ASP A 24 -18.23 -6.27 1.43
CA ASP A 24 -17.66 -7.42 0.72
C ASP A 24 -16.22 -7.74 1.15
N PHE A 25 -15.53 -6.80 1.80
CA PHE A 25 -14.13 -6.96 2.18
C PHE A 25 -13.91 -6.93 3.70
N VAL A 26 -12.88 -7.68 4.12
CA VAL A 26 -12.25 -7.58 5.43
C VAL A 26 -10.83 -7.07 5.22
N VAL A 27 -10.47 -5.99 5.90
CA VAL A 27 -9.09 -5.49 5.95
C VAL A 27 -8.42 -6.03 7.20
N PHE A 28 -7.20 -6.56 7.05
CA PHE A 28 -6.28 -6.82 8.15
C PHE A 28 -5.02 -5.99 7.89
N ALA A 29 -4.57 -5.21 8.88
CA ALA A 29 -3.40 -4.33 8.71
C ALA A 29 -2.57 -4.25 9.98
N GLY A 30 -1.32 -3.79 9.85
CA GLY A 30 -0.38 -3.76 10.97
C GLY A 30 0.09 -5.13 11.43
N GLY A 31 0.05 -6.15 10.55
CA GLY A 31 0.45 -7.51 10.88
C GLY A 31 1.92 -7.59 11.27
N LEU A 32 2.18 -7.69 12.58
CA LEU A 32 3.50 -7.79 13.19
C LEU A 32 3.58 -9.05 14.03
N ALA A 33 4.76 -9.66 14.13
CA ALA A 33 4.99 -10.78 15.04
C ALA A 33 5.14 -10.31 16.50
N ALA A 34 4.16 -9.55 16.97
CA ALA A 34 4.04 -9.03 18.32
C ALA A 34 2.59 -9.14 18.79
N ASP A 35 2.44 -9.41 20.06
CA ASP A 35 1.18 -9.35 20.78
C ASP A 35 1.13 -8.02 21.56
N PRO A 36 0.01 -7.28 21.53
CA PRO A 36 -0.07 -5.96 22.16
C PRO A 36 -0.01 -5.98 23.69
N VAL A 37 -0.16 -7.15 24.32
CA VAL A 37 -0.13 -7.32 25.78
C VAL A 37 1.17 -7.97 26.24
N THR A 38 1.57 -9.04 25.56
CA THR A 38 2.71 -9.88 25.96
C THR A 38 4.00 -9.55 25.20
N GLY A 39 3.92 -8.71 24.15
CA GLY A 39 5.05 -8.29 23.35
C GLY A 39 5.45 -9.31 22.29
N ILE A 40 6.74 -9.36 21.93
CA ILE A 40 7.24 -10.29 20.91
C ILE A 40 7.30 -11.71 21.50
N PRO A 41 6.61 -12.70 20.91
CA PRO A 41 6.63 -14.08 21.40
C PRO A 41 8.05 -14.67 21.40
N GLU A 42 8.34 -15.53 22.38
CA GLU A 42 9.66 -16.17 22.49
C GLU A 42 10.04 -16.97 21.23
N ALA A 43 9.05 -17.58 20.56
CA ALA A 43 9.24 -18.33 19.32
C ALA A 43 9.76 -17.50 18.14
N VAL A 44 9.70 -16.17 18.20
CA VAL A 44 10.27 -15.26 17.20
C VAL A 44 11.78 -15.12 17.38
N ASN A 45 12.30 -15.29 18.60
CA ASN A 45 13.72 -15.11 18.88
C ASN A 45 14.56 -16.25 18.30
N PRO A 46 15.82 -15.98 17.92
CA PRO A 46 16.79 -17.03 17.63
C PRO A 46 16.97 -17.98 18.82
N LEU A 47 17.20 -19.26 18.53
CA LEU A 47 17.52 -20.24 19.57
C LEU A 47 18.88 -19.89 20.20
N ALA A 48 18.95 -19.77 21.53
CA ALA A 48 20.11 -19.24 22.25
C ALA A 48 21.46 -19.91 21.87
N ASN A 49 21.46 -21.22 21.63
CA ASN A 49 22.66 -21.99 21.26
C ASN A 49 22.79 -22.22 19.73
N TYR A 50 21.79 -21.82 18.95
CA TYR A 50 21.71 -22.05 17.51
C TYR A 50 21.17 -20.81 16.77
N PRO A 51 21.81 -19.63 16.91
CA PRO A 51 21.23 -18.36 16.43
C PRO A 51 21.10 -18.28 14.90
N TYR A 52 21.82 -19.13 14.16
CA TYR A 52 21.77 -19.20 12.69
C TYR A 52 20.87 -20.32 12.14
N HIS A 53 20.23 -21.12 13.00
CA HIS A 53 19.34 -22.19 12.54
C HIS A 53 17.92 -21.63 12.38
N GLY A 54 17.37 -21.70 11.17
CA GLY A 54 16.08 -21.09 10.82
C GLY A 54 16.18 -19.57 10.59
N THR A 55 15.42 -19.05 9.64
CA THR A 55 15.46 -17.61 9.30
C THR A 55 14.64 -16.79 10.29
N HIS A 56 15.00 -15.53 10.47
CA HIS A 56 14.28 -14.63 11.38
C HIS A 56 12.89 -14.31 10.80
N ILE A 57 12.84 -14.07 9.48
CA ILE A 57 11.60 -13.84 8.76
C ILE A 57 10.60 -15.01 8.86
N ASP A 58 11.08 -16.27 8.86
CA ASP A 58 10.19 -17.43 8.91
C ASP A 58 9.40 -17.51 10.21
N ARG A 59 10.09 -17.27 11.34
CA ARG A 59 9.44 -17.24 12.65
C ARG A 59 8.40 -16.13 12.74
N GLN A 60 8.74 -14.94 12.25
CA GLN A 60 7.83 -13.79 12.26
C GLN A 60 6.60 -14.04 11.37
N LEU A 61 6.79 -14.50 10.14
CA LEU A 61 5.69 -14.75 9.21
C LEU A 61 4.77 -15.89 9.66
N ARG A 62 5.27 -16.90 10.38
CA ARG A 62 4.41 -17.92 11.00
C ARG A 62 3.43 -17.30 12.00
N VAL A 63 3.92 -16.38 12.83
CA VAL A 63 3.06 -15.65 13.78
C VAL A 63 2.07 -14.77 13.02
N ILE A 64 2.55 -13.95 12.08
CA ILE A 64 1.72 -13.01 11.32
C ILE A 64 0.63 -13.72 10.52
N TYR A 65 0.97 -14.77 9.75
CA TYR A 65 -0.02 -15.49 8.97
C TYR A 65 -0.98 -16.33 9.83
N GLY A 66 -0.53 -16.82 10.99
CA GLY A 66 -1.42 -17.43 11.98
C GLY A 66 -2.46 -16.44 12.52
N GLN A 67 -2.00 -15.28 13.00
CA GLN A 67 -2.86 -14.18 13.45
C GLN A 67 -3.82 -13.71 12.36
N MET A 68 -3.32 -13.55 11.13
CA MET A 68 -4.12 -13.16 9.96
C MET A 68 -5.20 -14.20 9.65
N SER A 69 -4.85 -15.48 9.61
CA SER A 69 -5.81 -16.57 9.38
C SER A 69 -6.91 -16.58 10.43
N ASP A 70 -6.54 -16.46 11.71
CA ASP A 70 -7.51 -16.44 12.82
C ASP A 70 -8.41 -15.22 12.78
N ALA A 71 -7.85 -14.04 12.50
CA ALA A 71 -8.60 -12.78 12.45
C ALA A 71 -9.55 -12.73 11.26
N LEU A 72 -9.10 -13.12 10.06
CA LEU A 72 -9.94 -13.17 8.86
C LEU A 72 -11.09 -14.19 9.02
N SER A 73 -10.82 -15.36 9.62
CA SER A 73 -11.86 -16.36 9.89
C SER A 73 -12.95 -15.82 10.82
N LYS A 74 -12.56 -15.16 11.93
CA LYS A 74 -13.50 -14.52 12.87
C LYS A 74 -14.33 -13.41 12.21
N ALA A 75 -13.76 -12.71 11.23
CA ALA A 75 -14.42 -11.66 10.46
C ALA A 75 -15.25 -12.17 9.25
N GLY A 76 -15.41 -13.49 9.09
CA GLY A 76 -16.23 -14.06 8.01
C GLY A 76 -15.55 -14.07 6.64
N SER A 77 -14.22 -14.16 6.62
CA SER A 77 -13.38 -14.35 5.44
C SER A 77 -12.44 -15.55 5.64
N ASP A 78 -11.46 -15.72 4.76
CA ASP A 78 -10.40 -16.74 4.84
C ASP A 78 -9.14 -16.16 4.17
N ILE A 79 -7.96 -16.47 4.71
CA ILE A 79 -6.68 -15.99 4.17
C ILE A 79 -6.49 -16.35 2.68
N LYS A 80 -7.06 -17.45 2.21
CA LYS A 80 -7.04 -17.87 0.80
C LYS A 80 -7.91 -17.00 -0.11
N ARG A 81 -8.83 -16.22 0.47
CA ARG A 81 -9.67 -15.25 -0.24
C ARG A 81 -9.04 -13.86 -0.30
N THR A 82 -7.75 -13.75 -0.01
CA THR A 82 -7.00 -12.51 -0.14
C THR A 82 -7.07 -12.00 -1.58
N MET A 83 -7.51 -10.75 -1.71
CA MET A 83 -7.59 -10.00 -2.97
C MET A 83 -6.30 -9.22 -3.23
N LYS A 84 -5.61 -8.80 -2.17
CA LYS A 84 -4.34 -8.07 -2.24
C LYS A 84 -3.54 -8.25 -0.96
N ILE A 85 -2.23 -8.44 -1.10
CA ILE A 85 -1.28 -8.34 0.01
C ILE A 85 -0.18 -7.32 -0.31
N ASN A 86 0.08 -6.43 0.63
CA ASN A 86 1.25 -5.55 0.61
C ASN A 86 2.12 -5.92 1.82
N SER A 87 3.41 -6.08 1.58
CA SER A 87 4.37 -6.44 2.64
C SER A 87 5.59 -5.53 2.59
N PHE A 88 5.96 -5.00 3.75
CA PHE A 88 7.07 -4.08 3.94
C PHE A 88 8.16 -4.80 4.72
N HIS A 89 9.33 -4.97 4.11
CA HIS A 89 10.44 -5.75 4.67
C HIS A 89 11.64 -4.87 4.97
N THR A 90 12.39 -5.17 6.01
CA THR A 90 13.61 -4.43 6.36
C THR A 90 14.90 -5.12 5.93
N VAL A 91 14.82 -6.40 5.55
CA VAL A 91 15.98 -7.23 5.20
C VAL A 91 15.82 -7.84 3.80
N PRO A 92 16.39 -7.22 2.75
CA PRO A 92 16.23 -7.69 1.37
C PRO A 92 16.64 -9.15 1.12
N THR A 93 17.66 -9.63 1.84
CA THR A 93 18.18 -11.00 1.70
C THR A 93 17.22 -12.08 2.22
N GLU A 94 16.18 -11.71 2.98
CA GLU A 94 15.17 -12.63 3.52
C GLU A 94 13.97 -12.84 2.56
N THR A 95 13.91 -12.10 1.45
CA THR A 95 12.79 -12.09 0.49
C THR A 95 12.44 -13.48 -0.03
N ASP A 96 13.45 -14.29 -0.40
CA ASP A 96 13.21 -15.62 -0.95
C ASP A 96 12.48 -16.53 0.05
N THR A 97 12.89 -16.48 1.31
CA THR A 97 12.23 -17.25 2.37
C THR A 97 10.82 -16.73 2.62
N ALA A 98 10.64 -15.41 2.67
CA ALA A 98 9.34 -14.79 2.87
C ALA A 98 8.30 -15.20 1.81
N LEU A 99 8.71 -15.16 0.54
CA LEU A 99 7.85 -15.54 -0.58
C LEU A 99 7.61 -17.05 -0.64
N GLY A 100 8.64 -17.86 -0.34
CA GLY A 100 8.54 -19.31 -0.30
C GLY A 100 7.47 -19.83 0.68
N MET A 101 7.35 -19.19 1.84
CA MET A 101 6.39 -19.56 2.88
C MET A 101 4.92 -19.35 2.50
N ARG A 102 4.63 -18.46 1.55
CA ARG A 102 3.25 -18.12 1.19
C ARG A 102 2.43 -19.33 0.74
N ARG A 103 3.09 -20.35 0.17
CA ARG A 103 2.46 -21.61 -0.25
C ARG A 103 1.78 -22.38 0.88
N ASP A 104 2.23 -22.17 2.12
CA ASP A 104 1.75 -22.91 3.29
C ASP A 104 0.47 -22.28 3.86
N TYR A 105 0.12 -21.05 3.43
CA TYR A 105 -0.98 -20.26 3.98
C TYR A 105 -2.01 -19.84 2.93
N PHE A 106 -1.54 -19.28 1.81
CA PHE A 106 -2.41 -18.89 0.71
C PHE A 106 -2.75 -20.08 -0.19
N ASP A 107 -3.75 -19.90 -1.05
CA ASP A 107 -4.04 -20.90 -2.08
C ASP A 107 -2.86 -20.98 -3.06
N ILE A 108 -2.26 -22.16 -3.18
CA ILE A 108 -1.12 -22.39 -4.07
C ILE A 108 -1.51 -22.29 -5.55
N SER A 109 -2.77 -22.59 -5.88
CA SER A 109 -3.29 -22.48 -7.23
C SER A 109 -3.67 -21.04 -7.54
N GLU A 110 -4.19 -20.29 -6.57
CA GLU A 110 -4.67 -18.92 -6.75
C GLU A 110 -4.08 -17.91 -5.73
N PRO A 111 -2.75 -17.77 -5.67
CA PRO A 111 -2.12 -16.87 -4.70
C PRO A 111 -2.56 -15.42 -4.95
N PRO A 112 -2.63 -14.58 -3.90
CA PRO A 112 -3.08 -13.21 -4.07
C PRO A 112 -2.12 -12.39 -4.94
N PRO A 113 -2.63 -11.38 -5.65
CA PRO A 113 -1.81 -10.27 -6.15
C PRO A 113 -1.01 -9.67 -4.98
N SER A 114 0.25 -9.36 -5.25
CA SER A 114 1.19 -8.96 -4.20
C SER A 114 2.00 -7.74 -4.60
N THR A 115 2.40 -6.99 -3.58
CA THR A 115 3.47 -5.99 -3.66
C THR A 115 4.39 -6.16 -2.46
N LEU A 116 5.69 -6.15 -2.72
CA LEU A 116 6.72 -6.31 -1.72
C LEU A 116 7.76 -5.23 -1.93
N VAL A 117 7.93 -4.38 -0.91
CA VAL A 117 8.91 -3.30 -0.92
C VAL A 117 9.78 -3.33 0.33
N PHE A 118 10.88 -2.59 0.28
CA PHE A 118 11.81 -2.46 1.38
C PHE A 118 11.68 -1.10 2.06
N VAL A 119 11.67 -1.15 3.39
CA VAL A 119 11.58 0.01 4.29
C VAL A 119 12.67 -0.12 5.35
N PRO A 120 13.21 0.97 5.90
CA PRO A 120 14.30 0.86 6.87
C PRO A 120 13.85 0.20 8.17
N GLU A 121 12.62 0.50 8.61
CA GLU A 121 12.09 0.05 9.90
C GLU A 121 10.56 -0.16 9.81
N VAL A 122 10.05 -1.10 10.60
CA VAL A 122 8.61 -1.28 10.88
C VAL A 122 8.34 -0.88 12.32
N ALA A 123 7.07 -0.83 12.74
CA ALA A 123 6.65 -0.30 14.06
C ALA A 123 7.37 -0.89 15.30
N SER A 124 8.08 -2.01 15.16
CA SER A 124 9.03 -2.49 16.16
C SER A 124 10.43 -2.67 15.54
N PRO A 125 11.49 -2.07 16.11
CA PRO A 125 12.86 -2.22 15.59
C PRO A 125 13.43 -3.63 15.77
N ARG A 126 12.72 -4.52 16.49
CA ARG A 126 13.09 -5.93 16.66
C ARG A 126 12.48 -6.85 15.59
N LEU A 127 11.56 -6.34 14.77
CA LEU A 127 10.86 -7.08 13.73
C LEU A 127 11.34 -6.62 12.36
N THR A 128 11.19 -7.48 11.35
CA THR A 128 11.74 -7.24 10.00
C THR A 128 10.67 -7.22 8.92
N VAL A 129 9.41 -7.43 9.28
CA VAL A 129 8.30 -7.42 8.32
C VAL A 129 7.01 -6.92 8.95
N THR A 130 6.22 -6.19 8.17
CA THR A 130 4.81 -5.95 8.45
C THR A 130 3.97 -6.15 7.20
N ASN A 131 2.76 -6.67 7.37
CA ASN A 131 1.84 -6.97 6.26
C ASN A 131 0.49 -6.30 6.48
N ASP A 132 -0.13 -5.89 5.38
CA ASP A 132 -1.56 -5.68 5.31
C ASP A 132 -2.19 -6.41 4.12
N VAL A 133 -3.46 -6.74 4.28
CA VAL A 133 -4.25 -7.48 3.29
C VAL A 133 -5.66 -6.95 3.21
N ILE A 134 -6.21 -7.02 2.00
CA ILE A 134 -7.64 -6.89 1.74
C ILE A 134 -8.11 -8.28 1.31
N ALA A 135 -9.04 -8.86 2.06
CA ALA A 135 -9.60 -10.18 1.80
C ALA A 135 -11.10 -10.09 1.48
N LEU A 136 -11.56 -10.95 0.59
CA LEU A 136 -12.98 -11.04 0.23
C LEU A 136 -13.73 -11.86 1.26
N LYS A 137 -14.89 -11.38 1.72
CA LYS A 137 -15.79 -12.13 2.59
C LYS A 137 -16.24 -13.43 1.93
N ASN A 138 -16.74 -14.34 2.75
CA ASN A 138 -17.41 -15.54 2.28
C ASN A 138 -18.69 -15.16 1.52
N GLY A 139 -18.93 -15.81 0.38
CA GLY A 139 -20.10 -15.54 -0.46
C GLY A 139 -19.73 -15.07 -1.87
N PRO A 140 -19.26 -13.82 -2.07
CA PRO A 140 -18.93 -13.30 -3.40
C PRO A 140 -17.90 -14.17 -4.14
N GLU A 141 -17.98 -14.26 -5.46
CA GLU A 141 -16.99 -15.01 -6.24
C GLU A 141 -15.64 -14.28 -6.25
N ARG A 142 -14.55 -15.07 -6.18
CA ARG A 142 -13.18 -14.61 -6.40
C ARG A 142 -12.64 -15.31 -7.62
N THR A 143 -12.11 -14.54 -8.57
CA THR A 143 -11.37 -15.06 -9.72
C THR A 143 -10.00 -14.41 -9.78
N VAL A 144 -9.02 -15.11 -10.37
CA VAL A 144 -7.66 -14.59 -10.51
C VAL A 144 -7.17 -14.68 -11.95
N LEU A 145 -6.33 -13.73 -12.32
CA LEU A 145 -5.59 -13.75 -13.58
C LEU A 145 -4.15 -14.17 -13.30
N HIS A 146 -3.82 -15.41 -13.69
CA HIS A 146 -2.45 -15.92 -13.58
C HIS A 146 -1.51 -15.23 -14.57
N GLN A 147 -0.22 -15.26 -14.24
CA GLN A 147 0.82 -15.00 -15.22
C GLN A 147 0.78 -16.09 -16.30
N GLU A 148 1.05 -15.74 -17.56
CA GLU A 148 1.21 -16.73 -18.62
C GLU A 148 2.39 -17.66 -18.32
N GLN A 149 2.07 -18.93 -18.04
CA GLN A 149 3.04 -19.97 -17.67
C GLN A 149 3.70 -20.64 -18.89
N THR A 150 3.32 -20.26 -20.10
CA THR A 150 3.82 -20.85 -21.35
C THR A 150 4.81 -19.95 -22.09
N ALA A 151 5.04 -18.72 -21.61
CA ALA A 151 6.03 -17.82 -22.18
C ALA A 151 7.45 -18.37 -21.93
N THR A 152 8.33 -18.30 -22.94
CA THR A 152 9.75 -18.64 -22.81
C THR A 152 10.57 -17.35 -22.98
N PRO A 153 11.38 -16.94 -21.98
CA PRO A 153 11.60 -17.61 -20.70
C PRO A 153 10.39 -17.49 -19.75
N LEU A 154 10.25 -18.48 -18.86
CA LEU A 154 9.25 -18.45 -17.78
C LEU A 154 9.44 -17.19 -16.91
N PRO A 155 8.36 -16.67 -16.29
CA PRO A 155 8.50 -15.63 -15.28
C PRO A 155 9.52 -16.04 -14.21
N VAL A 156 10.40 -15.11 -13.78
CA VAL A 156 11.53 -15.45 -12.90
C VAL A 156 11.10 -16.14 -11.62
N HIS A 157 10.02 -15.70 -10.99
CA HIS A 157 9.53 -16.34 -9.78
C HIS A 157 9.05 -17.77 -10.04
N ASP A 158 8.40 -18.04 -11.16
CA ASP A 158 8.01 -19.40 -11.55
C ASP A 158 9.26 -20.27 -11.80
N SER A 159 10.32 -19.69 -12.38
CA SER A 159 11.60 -20.37 -12.56
C SER A 159 12.34 -20.67 -11.24
N ILE A 160 12.20 -19.80 -10.24
CA ILE A 160 12.84 -19.96 -8.92
C ILE A 160 12.07 -20.98 -8.06
N TYR A 161 10.73 -20.86 -8.02
CA TYR A 161 9.88 -21.64 -7.10
C TYR A 161 9.20 -22.85 -7.74
N GLY A 162 9.25 -22.98 -9.06
CA GLY A 162 8.54 -24.02 -9.82
C GLY A 162 7.03 -23.84 -9.86
N ARG A 163 6.51 -22.68 -9.44
CA ARG A 163 5.07 -22.34 -9.36
C ARG A 163 4.86 -20.84 -9.18
N PRO A 164 3.65 -20.32 -9.46
CA PRO A 164 3.27 -18.96 -9.09
C PRO A 164 3.26 -18.77 -7.57
N ILE A 165 3.81 -17.65 -7.12
CA ILE A 165 3.76 -17.17 -5.73
C ILE A 165 2.90 -15.92 -5.55
N PHE A 166 2.43 -15.34 -6.67
CA PHE A 166 1.43 -14.27 -6.75
C PHE A 166 0.76 -14.31 -8.13
N THR A 167 -0.44 -13.73 -8.25
CA THR A 167 -1.18 -13.56 -9.51
C THR A 167 -1.09 -12.12 -10.01
N GLN A 168 -1.42 -11.86 -11.29
CA GLN A 168 -1.38 -10.51 -11.85
C GLN A 168 -2.54 -9.64 -11.35
N ALA A 169 -3.70 -10.25 -11.16
CA ALA A 169 -4.87 -9.59 -10.61
C ALA A 169 -5.84 -10.58 -9.96
N ALA A 170 -6.64 -10.09 -9.03
CA ALA A 170 -7.79 -10.79 -8.45
C ALA A 170 -9.05 -9.93 -8.61
N THR A 171 -10.16 -10.54 -9.02
CA THR A 171 -11.47 -9.90 -9.22
C THR A 171 -12.49 -10.49 -8.25
N GLY A 172 -13.25 -9.64 -7.57
CA GLY A 172 -14.27 -10.06 -6.61
C GLY A 172 -14.83 -8.87 -5.83
N GLY A 173 -16.07 -8.97 -5.35
CA GLY A 173 -16.72 -7.89 -4.60
C GLY A 173 -16.82 -6.57 -5.38
N GLY A 174 -16.99 -6.64 -6.71
CA GLY A 174 -17.09 -5.46 -7.59
C GLY A 174 -15.78 -4.72 -7.85
N LEU A 175 -14.64 -5.22 -7.37
CA LEU A 175 -13.32 -4.61 -7.58
C LEU A 175 -12.33 -5.59 -8.17
N ILE A 176 -11.30 -5.04 -8.79
CA ILE A 176 -10.12 -5.73 -9.30
C ILE A 176 -8.89 -5.16 -8.60
N PHE A 177 -8.01 -6.03 -8.10
CA PHE A 177 -6.75 -5.67 -7.45
C PHE A 177 -5.58 -6.21 -8.26
N THR A 178 -4.62 -5.39 -8.66
CA THR A 178 -3.44 -5.84 -9.43
C THR A 178 -2.25 -6.13 -8.51
N SER A 179 -1.28 -6.92 -8.98
CA SER A 179 0.04 -6.97 -8.36
C SER A 179 0.80 -5.66 -8.60
N GLY A 180 1.80 -5.38 -7.76
CA GLY A 180 2.78 -4.34 -8.05
C GLY A 180 3.58 -4.72 -9.29
N LEU A 181 3.86 -3.71 -10.14
CA LEU A 181 4.65 -3.88 -11.35
C LEU A 181 5.80 -2.88 -11.39
N THR A 182 7.01 -3.43 -11.48
CA THR A 182 8.26 -2.71 -11.82
C THR A 182 8.61 -2.93 -13.29
N THR A 183 9.57 -2.18 -13.83
CA THR A 183 10.10 -2.47 -15.17
C THR A 183 11.02 -3.70 -15.22
N ALA A 184 11.54 -4.18 -14.09
CA ALA A 184 12.39 -5.38 -14.05
C ALA A 184 11.62 -6.65 -14.43
N ALA A 185 10.33 -6.73 -14.07
CA ALA A 185 9.44 -7.79 -14.52
C ALA A 185 9.33 -7.89 -16.05
N LEU A 186 9.70 -6.82 -16.77
CA LEU A 186 9.66 -6.70 -18.22
C LEU A 186 10.98 -7.11 -18.89
N LEU A 187 12.12 -6.73 -18.31
CA LEU A 187 13.45 -7.10 -18.83
C LEU A 187 13.63 -8.62 -18.87
N LEU A 188 13.06 -9.30 -17.88
CA LEU A 188 13.06 -10.75 -17.74
C LEU A 188 12.11 -11.47 -18.70
N ARG A 189 11.18 -10.75 -19.35
CA ARG A 189 10.18 -11.30 -20.30
C ARG A 189 10.55 -11.07 -21.78
N GLY A 190 11.80 -10.74 -22.09
CA GLY A 190 12.24 -10.53 -23.49
C GLY A 190 11.78 -9.22 -24.12
N PHE A 191 11.10 -8.34 -23.39
CA PHE A 191 10.58 -7.07 -23.92
C PHE A 191 11.68 -6.08 -24.34
N HIS A 192 12.95 -6.32 -24.01
CA HIS A 192 14.08 -5.57 -24.57
C HIS A 192 14.20 -5.71 -26.11
N GLU A 193 13.58 -6.73 -26.70
CA GLU A 193 13.59 -6.95 -28.15
C GLU A 193 12.47 -6.20 -28.90
N LEU A 194 11.46 -5.67 -28.19
CA LEU A 194 10.44 -4.85 -28.84
C LEU A 194 11.07 -3.56 -29.39
N PRO A 195 10.81 -3.18 -30.66
CA PRO A 195 11.38 -1.98 -31.28
C PRO A 195 11.15 -0.70 -30.47
N GLU A 196 10.00 -0.60 -29.78
CA GLU A 196 9.63 0.55 -28.96
C GLU A 196 10.41 0.60 -27.63
N VAL A 197 10.89 -0.54 -27.11
CA VAL A 197 11.61 -0.65 -25.82
C VAL A 197 13.12 -0.69 -26.03
N ARG A 198 13.59 -1.26 -27.15
CA ARG A 198 15.02 -1.39 -27.50
C ARG A 198 15.75 -0.06 -27.61
N GLY A 199 15.05 0.99 -28.04
CA GLY A 199 15.59 2.36 -28.10
C GLY A 199 15.66 3.07 -26.75
N LEU A 200 15.12 2.45 -25.69
CA LEU A 200 14.79 3.13 -24.44
C LEU A 200 15.48 2.56 -23.17
N LEU A 201 16.37 1.57 -23.29
CA LEU A 201 17.01 0.98 -22.11
C LEU A 201 18.04 1.95 -21.47
N PRO A 202 18.01 2.19 -20.13
CA PRO A 202 18.77 3.27 -19.47
C PRO A 202 20.28 3.06 -19.35
N ARG A 203 20.87 2.07 -20.04
CA ARG A 203 22.31 1.78 -19.97
C ARG A 203 22.94 1.63 -21.34
N HIS A 204 22.67 2.56 -22.25
CA HIS A 204 23.68 2.87 -23.25
C HIS A 204 24.79 3.61 -22.49
N THR A 205 25.89 2.94 -22.17
CA THR A 205 27.05 3.53 -21.47
C THR A 205 27.53 4.83 -22.13
N ASP A 206 27.22 4.99 -23.42
CA ASP A 206 27.61 6.13 -24.22
C ASP A 206 26.60 7.29 -24.21
N PHE A 207 25.38 7.12 -23.67
CA PHE A 207 24.34 8.17 -23.62
C PHE A 207 23.49 8.17 -22.33
N PRO A 208 24.08 8.43 -21.15
CA PRO A 208 23.38 8.43 -19.86
C PRO A 208 22.28 9.51 -19.72
N TYR A 209 22.24 10.49 -20.61
CA TYR A 209 21.28 11.60 -20.59
C TYR A 209 20.13 11.44 -21.58
N ARG A 210 20.07 10.33 -22.34
CA ARG A 210 19.14 10.20 -23.47
C ARG A 210 17.68 10.07 -23.01
N LEU A 211 17.46 9.61 -21.78
CA LEU A 211 16.14 9.35 -21.21
C LEU A 211 16.13 9.77 -19.75
N TRP A 212 15.12 10.53 -19.36
CA TRP A 212 14.81 10.71 -17.94
C TRP A 212 14.23 9.40 -17.43
N GLU A 213 15.00 8.72 -16.58
CA GLU A 213 14.75 7.33 -16.17
C GLU A 213 13.36 7.16 -15.57
N ILE A 214 12.95 8.05 -14.66
CA ILE A 214 11.62 7.98 -14.06
C ILE A 214 10.49 8.11 -15.09
N LYS A 215 10.59 9.04 -16.05
CA LYS A 215 9.57 9.22 -17.11
C LYS A 215 9.44 7.96 -17.94
N PHE A 216 10.58 7.37 -18.30
CA PHE A 216 10.61 6.14 -19.07
C PHE A 216 10.00 4.97 -18.30
N GLN A 217 10.45 4.73 -17.06
CA GLN A 217 9.94 3.62 -16.25
C GLN A 217 8.45 3.78 -15.97
N THR A 218 7.98 5.01 -15.68
CA THR A 218 6.57 5.33 -15.48
C THR A 218 5.73 4.98 -16.71
N ARG A 219 6.12 5.45 -17.91
CA ARG A 219 5.39 5.15 -19.16
C ARG A 219 5.31 3.65 -19.42
N LEU A 220 6.41 2.92 -19.22
CA LEU A 220 6.42 1.48 -19.39
C LEU A 220 5.44 0.81 -18.42
N VAL A 221 5.59 1.05 -17.11
CA VAL A 221 4.72 0.43 -16.09
C VAL A 221 3.25 0.70 -16.38
N LEU A 222 2.89 1.93 -16.74
CA LEU A 222 1.51 2.28 -17.09
C LEU A 222 1.02 1.63 -18.39
N ALA A 223 1.86 1.45 -19.40
CA ALA A 223 1.50 0.70 -20.60
C ALA A 223 1.18 -0.77 -20.29
N PHE A 224 1.95 -1.42 -19.39
CA PHE A 224 1.66 -2.78 -18.97
C PHE A 224 0.40 -2.90 -18.15
N LEU A 225 0.19 -1.98 -17.20
CA LEU A 225 -1.05 -1.93 -16.45
C LEU A 225 -2.23 -1.72 -17.40
N THR A 226 -2.13 -0.83 -18.38
CA THR A 226 -3.16 -0.64 -19.41
C THR A 226 -3.49 -1.94 -20.16
N ASN A 227 -2.47 -2.69 -20.58
CA ASN A 227 -2.66 -4.00 -21.23
C ASN A 227 -3.30 -5.03 -20.29
N LEU A 228 -2.86 -5.10 -19.03
CA LEU A 228 -3.40 -5.98 -18.01
C LEU A 228 -4.89 -5.69 -17.77
N LEU A 229 -5.27 -4.42 -17.65
CA LEU A 229 -6.66 -4.01 -17.51
C LEU A 229 -7.49 -4.43 -18.73
N GLY A 230 -6.96 -4.26 -19.94
CA GLY A 230 -7.63 -4.71 -21.17
C GLY A 230 -7.96 -6.20 -21.17
N ARG A 231 -7.07 -7.06 -20.64
CA ARG A 231 -7.33 -8.51 -20.48
C ARG A 231 -8.43 -8.82 -19.48
N LEU A 232 -8.69 -7.91 -18.55
CA LEU A 232 -9.76 -7.99 -17.55
C LEU A 232 -11.06 -7.31 -18.03
N ASN A 233 -11.08 -6.75 -19.25
CA ASN A 233 -12.15 -5.90 -19.79
C ASN A 233 -12.34 -4.59 -19.01
N ALA A 234 -11.27 -4.09 -18.40
CA ALA A 234 -11.20 -2.79 -17.73
C ALA A 234 -10.25 -1.85 -18.48
N SER A 235 -10.23 -0.58 -18.06
CA SER A 235 -9.44 0.48 -18.65
C SER A 235 -8.89 1.43 -17.59
N LEU A 236 -8.03 2.38 -17.98
CA LEU A 236 -7.47 3.36 -17.05
C LEU A 236 -8.55 4.24 -16.38
N SER A 237 -9.68 4.49 -17.04
CA SER A 237 -10.78 5.27 -16.43
C SER A 237 -11.49 4.52 -15.30
N ASP A 238 -11.32 3.20 -15.22
CA ASP A 238 -11.90 2.38 -14.15
C ASP A 238 -11.03 2.34 -12.89
N VAL A 239 -9.78 2.83 -12.97
CA VAL A 239 -8.85 2.81 -11.84
C VAL A 239 -9.37 3.74 -10.75
N VAL A 240 -9.52 3.20 -9.53
CA VAL A 240 -10.02 3.94 -8.37
C VAL A 240 -8.87 4.42 -7.49
N LYS A 241 -7.82 3.60 -7.34
CA LYS A 241 -6.66 3.90 -6.50
C LYS A 241 -5.39 3.43 -7.19
N ALA A 242 -4.37 4.28 -7.16
CA ALA A 242 -3.01 3.95 -7.50
C ALA A 242 -2.11 4.08 -6.27
N GLU A 243 -1.37 3.03 -5.98
CA GLU A 243 -0.32 3.03 -4.96
C GLU A 243 1.02 2.96 -5.70
N ILE A 244 1.87 3.97 -5.47
CA ILE A 244 3.14 4.16 -6.17
C ILE A 244 4.26 4.08 -5.14
N HIS A 245 5.13 3.08 -5.29
CA HIS A 245 6.35 2.97 -4.51
C HIS A 245 7.50 3.58 -5.32
N MET A 246 8.20 4.54 -4.73
CA MET A 246 9.21 5.33 -5.41
C MET A 246 10.50 5.39 -4.59
N SER A 247 11.64 5.19 -5.24
CA SER A 247 12.95 5.15 -4.58
C SER A 247 13.55 6.54 -4.33
N ASP A 248 13.03 7.60 -4.94
CA ASP A 248 13.52 8.97 -4.76
C ASP A 248 12.36 9.96 -4.99
N ALA A 249 12.08 10.80 -4.00
CA ALA A 249 11.03 11.83 -4.11
C ALA A 249 11.38 12.95 -5.11
N SER A 250 12.66 13.14 -5.46
CA SER A 250 13.08 14.12 -6.46
C SER A 250 12.56 13.81 -7.87
N ASP A 251 12.18 12.56 -8.11
CA ASP A 251 11.65 12.05 -9.37
C ASP A 251 10.14 12.31 -9.56
N ILE A 252 9.42 12.79 -8.53
CA ILE A 252 7.96 12.98 -8.55
C ILE A 252 7.50 13.87 -9.70
N ALA A 253 8.21 14.97 -9.99
CA ALA A 253 7.85 15.86 -11.09
C ALA A 253 7.92 15.15 -12.44
N GLY A 254 8.94 14.30 -12.65
CA GLY A 254 9.09 13.51 -13.87
C GLY A 254 8.06 12.41 -13.99
N MET A 255 7.76 11.73 -12.89
CA MET A 255 6.67 10.77 -12.84
C MET A 255 5.34 11.45 -13.18
N ASN A 256 5.04 12.63 -12.60
CA ASN A 256 3.80 13.37 -12.87
C ASN A 256 3.65 13.74 -14.35
N GLU A 257 4.70 14.26 -15.00
CA GLU A 257 4.64 14.56 -16.43
C GLU A 257 4.27 13.32 -17.28
N ALA A 258 4.89 12.16 -16.99
CA ALA A 258 4.56 10.92 -17.69
C ALA A 258 3.16 10.39 -17.32
N TRP A 259 2.73 10.62 -16.08
CA TRP A 259 1.41 10.22 -15.58
C TRP A 259 0.28 10.98 -16.29
N HIS A 260 0.44 12.30 -16.48
CA HIS A 260 -0.56 13.16 -17.12
C HIS A 260 -0.81 12.83 -18.59
N GLU A 261 0.13 12.16 -19.26
CA GLU A 261 -0.08 11.66 -20.63
C GLU A 261 -1.24 10.64 -20.71
N LEU A 262 -1.48 9.90 -19.62
CA LEU A 262 -2.49 8.83 -19.56
C LEU A 262 -3.69 9.17 -18.67
N PHE A 263 -3.55 10.14 -17.76
CA PHE A 263 -4.61 10.64 -16.89
C PHE A 263 -4.79 12.16 -17.01
N PRO A 264 -5.22 12.68 -18.18
CA PRO A 264 -5.29 14.13 -18.42
C PRO A 264 -6.42 14.83 -17.64
N ASP A 265 -7.53 14.14 -17.37
CA ASP A 265 -8.77 14.73 -16.83
C ASP A 265 -9.03 14.36 -15.35
N GLY A 266 -7.97 14.11 -14.59
CA GLY A 266 -8.05 13.67 -13.20
C GLY A 266 -8.11 12.15 -13.07
N GLY A 267 -7.00 11.57 -12.63
CA GLY A 267 -6.78 10.13 -12.52
C GLY A 267 -7.44 9.48 -11.29
N PRO A 268 -6.97 8.29 -10.88
CA PRO A 268 -7.39 7.66 -9.63
C PRO A 268 -6.95 8.46 -8.41
N ALA A 269 -7.51 8.15 -7.24
CA ALA A 269 -6.87 8.53 -5.99
C ALA A 269 -5.43 7.96 -5.98
N ARG A 270 -4.47 8.69 -5.44
CA ARG A 270 -3.05 8.34 -5.62
C ARG A 270 -2.26 8.54 -4.33
N THR A 271 -1.40 7.58 -4.00
CA THR A 271 -0.40 7.73 -2.94
C THR A 271 0.98 7.38 -3.47
N ILE A 272 1.97 8.19 -3.09
CA ILE A 272 3.38 7.92 -3.34
C ILE A 272 4.03 7.55 -1.99
N TYR A 273 4.62 6.36 -1.91
CA TYR A 273 5.38 5.89 -0.77
C TYR A 273 6.88 5.93 -1.11
N PRO A 274 7.70 6.67 -0.36
CA PRO A 274 9.15 6.56 -0.49
C PRO A 274 9.64 5.23 0.10
N SER A 275 10.06 4.31 -0.77
CA SER A 275 10.50 2.95 -0.40
C SER A 275 11.46 2.39 -1.44
N ASP A 276 12.32 1.46 -1.01
CA ASP A 276 13.22 0.74 -1.91
C ASP A 276 12.47 -0.45 -2.54
N LEU A 277 12.86 -0.82 -3.77
CA LEU A 277 12.17 -1.83 -4.55
C LEU A 277 12.94 -3.16 -4.58
N ALA A 278 12.22 -4.27 -4.75
CA ALA A 278 12.83 -5.60 -4.80
C ALA A 278 13.95 -5.73 -5.86
N PRO A 279 13.77 -5.22 -7.10
CA PRO A 279 14.84 -5.17 -8.08
C PRO A 279 15.66 -3.88 -7.95
N THR A 280 16.99 -4.02 -7.89
CA THR A 280 17.93 -2.92 -7.56
C THR A 280 18.16 -1.87 -8.65
N ASN A 281 17.51 -1.98 -9.80
CA ASN A 281 17.63 -1.07 -10.94
C ASN A 281 16.30 -0.40 -11.31
N GLN A 282 15.43 -0.22 -10.33
CA GLN A 282 14.06 0.27 -10.50
C GLN A 282 13.82 1.45 -9.57
N ASN A 283 13.15 2.47 -10.09
CA ASN A 283 12.82 3.68 -9.33
C ASN A 283 11.32 3.75 -9.01
N ILE A 284 10.50 2.96 -9.70
CA ILE A 284 9.04 2.98 -9.55
C ILE A 284 8.43 1.58 -9.62
N GLU A 285 7.51 1.32 -8.70
CA GLU A 285 6.56 0.21 -8.74
C GLU A 285 5.15 0.77 -8.58
N VAL A 286 4.21 0.34 -9.44
CA VAL A 286 2.82 0.81 -9.41
C VAL A 286 1.87 -0.37 -9.30
N GLU A 287 0.84 -0.22 -8.49
CA GLU A 287 -0.32 -1.11 -8.42
C GLU A 287 -1.63 -0.34 -8.50
N PHE A 288 -2.68 -1.02 -8.94
CA PHE A 288 -4.02 -0.47 -9.05
C PHE A 288 -5.06 -1.26 -8.26
N ILE A 289 -6.01 -0.52 -7.72
CA ILE A 289 -7.36 -0.98 -7.40
C ILE A 289 -8.27 -0.38 -8.46
N VAL A 290 -9.17 -1.18 -9.02
CA VAL A 290 -9.98 -0.84 -10.20
C VAL A 290 -11.43 -1.22 -9.94
N ASN A 291 -12.36 -0.35 -10.34
CA ASN A 291 -13.78 -0.67 -10.40
C ASN A 291 -13.99 -1.75 -11.47
N ASP A 292 -14.52 -2.92 -11.10
CA ASP A 292 -14.83 -3.94 -12.10
C ASP A 292 -15.99 -3.45 -12.99
N PRO A 293 -15.82 -3.28 -14.32
CA PRO A 293 -16.91 -2.84 -15.18
C PRO A 293 -18.08 -3.84 -15.28
N LYS A 294 -17.86 -5.09 -14.87
CA LYS A 294 -18.92 -6.11 -14.73
C LYS A 294 -19.55 -6.13 -13.34
N GLY A 295 -18.94 -5.41 -12.40
CA GLY A 295 -19.41 -5.26 -11.03
C GLY A 295 -20.59 -4.28 -10.91
N PRO A 296 -21.20 -4.20 -9.72
CA PRO A 296 -22.39 -3.38 -9.49
C PRO A 296 -22.07 -1.92 -9.19
N TYR A 297 -20.79 -1.53 -9.13
CA TYR A 297 -20.37 -0.25 -8.60
C TYR A 297 -19.96 0.74 -9.69
N HIS A 298 -20.06 2.02 -9.33
CA HIS A 298 -19.64 3.13 -10.16
C HIS A 298 -18.57 3.94 -9.44
N ARG A 299 -17.56 4.34 -10.20
CA ARG A 299 -16.48 5.22 -9.76
C ARG A 299 -16.95 6.67 -9.76
N GLU A 300 -16.69 7.39 -8.68
CA GLU A 300 -16.90 8.83 -8.54
C GLU A 300 -15.68 9.49 -7.90
N ALA A 301 -15.15 10.54 -8.51
CA ALA A 301 -14.06 11.33 -7.94
C ALA A 301 -14.61 12.37 -6.95
N VAL A 302 -14.05 12.40 -5.75
CA VAL A 302 -14.37 13.38 -4.71
C VAL A 302 -13.28 14.44 -4.68
N ASN A 303 -13.65 15.67 -5.02
CA ASN A 303 -12.77 16.83 -5.05
C ASN A 303 -13.28 17.88 -4.06
N SER A 304 -12.78 17.81 -2.83
CA SER A 304 -13.13 18.80 -1.81
C SER A 304 -12.84 20.24 -2.21
N ARG A 305 -13.80 21.11 -1.89
CA ARG A 305 -13.70 22.57 -2.05
C ARG A 305 -12.98 23.24 -0.88
N LEU A 306 -12.81 22.51 0.22
CA LEU A 306 -12.23 22.98 1.48
C LEU A 306 -10.78 22.53 1.66
N VAL A 307 -10.33 21.56 0.84
CA VAL A 307 -8.94 21.10 0.80
C VAL A 307 -8.30 21.59 -0.51
N PRO A 308 -7.08 22.18 -0.48
CA PRO A 308 -6.37 22.59 -1.69
C PRO A 308 -6.12 21.41 -2.62
N SER A 309 -6.26 21.62 -3.93
CA SER A 309 -6.00 20.59 -4.94
C SER A 309 -4.59 20.02 -4.80
N LEU A 310 -4.49 18.70 -4.99
CA LEU A 310 -3.23 17.99 -4.87
C LEU A 310 -2.30 18.32 -6.08
N PRO A 311 -0.98 18.50 -5.88
CA PRO A 311 -0.08 18.99 -6.92
C PRO A 311 0.00 18.15 -8.19
N GLY A 312 -0.35 16.86 -8.14
CA GLY A 312 -0.36 16.00 -9.31
C GLY A 312 -1.70 15.89 -10.02
N GLY A 313 -2.71 16.67 -9.62
CA GLY A 313 -4.03 16.67 -10.26
C GLY A 313 -4.88 15.42 -9.97
N GLU A 314 -4.45 14.57 -9.03
CA GLU A 314 -5.29 13.49 -8.52
C GLU A 314 -6.47 14.05 -7.69
N PRO A 315 -7.62 13.35 -7.67
CA PRO A 315 -8.71 13.72 -6.78
C PRO A 315 -8.35 13.51 -5.31
N HIS A 316 -9.04 14.19 -4.40
CA HIS A 316 -8.84 13.99 -2.95
C HIS A 316 -9.23 12.58 -2.51
N ALA A 317 -10.28 12.02 -3.11
CA ALA A 317 -10.64 10.62 -2.97
C ALA A 317 -11.35 10.11 -4.22
N VAL A 318 -11.49 8.80 -4.31
CA VAL A 318 -12.38 8.14 -5.27
C VAL A 318 -13.31 7.22 -4.49
N ARG A 319 -14.61 7.41 -4.70
CA ARG A 319 -15.66 6.55 -4.20
C ARG A 319 -16.00 5.50 -5.25
N VAL A 320 -16.23 4.25 -4.81
CA VAL A 320 -16.69 3.14 -5.63
C VAL A 320 -17.63 2.26 -4.81
N GLY A 321 -18.93 2.39 -5.10
CA GLY A 321 -19.97 1.76 -4.27
C GLY A 321 -19.88 2.24 -2.81
N PRO A 322 -19.73 1.32 -1.83
CA PRO A 322 -19.57 1.68 -0.42
C PRO A 322 -18.13 2.01 -0.04
N TYR A 323 -17.14 1.93 -0.94
CA TYR A 323 -15.73 2.15 -0.57
C TYR A 323 -15.25 3.54 -1.00
N VAL A 324 -14.47 4.18 -0.14
CA VAL A 324 -13.82 5.46 -0.44
C VAL A 324 -12.31 5.29 -0.26
N PHE A 325 -11.56 5.53 -1.34
CA PHE A 325 -10.10 5.48 -1.35
C PHE A 325 -9.57 6.92 -1.42
N LEU A 326 -8.91 7.38 -0.35
CA LEU A 326 -8.36 8.74 -0.33
C LEU A 326 -6.99 8.75 -1.03
N SER A 327 -6.62 9.88 -1.62
CA SER A 327 -5.24 10.11 -2.03
C SER A 327 -4.34 10.28 -0.79
N GLY A 328 -3.03 10.06 -0.97
CA GLY A 328 -2.06 10.23 0.09
C GLY A 328 -2.02 11.69 0.55
N LEU A 329 -2.06 11.91 1.85
CA LEU A 329 -2.04 13.26 2.42
C LEU A 329 -0.81 13.46 3.29
N GLU A 330 -0.19 14.62 3.08
CA GLU A 330 0.86 15.18 3.90
C GLU A 330 0.38 16.52 4.48
N ALA A 331 1.09 17.05 5.48
CA ALA A 331 0.66 18.24 6.22
C ALA A 331 1.00 19.55 5.50
N SER A 332 0.59 19.67 4.24
CA SER A 332 0.97 20.76 3.33
C SER A 332 -0.21 21.57 2.85
N ASP A 333 -0.09 22.89 2.76
CA ASP A 333 -1.02 23.75 2.03
C ASP A 333 -0.78 23.75 0.50
N TYR A 334 0.30 23.09 0.06
CA TYR A 334 0.83 23.07 -1.31
C TYR A 334 1.18 24.44 -1.89
N GLU A 335 1.28 25.47 -1.03
CA GLU A 335 1.70 26.83 -1.39
C GLU A 335 3.03 27.19 -0.70
N THR A 336 3.16 26.88 0.59
CA THR A 336 4.31 27.26 1.43
C THR A 336 5.13 26.06 1.93
N GLY A 337 4.76 24.84 1.54
CA GLY A 337 5.37 23.60 2.04
C GLY A 337 4.52 23.03 3.17
N VAL A 338 5.09 22.77 4.34
CA VAL A 338 4.31 22.37 5.53
C VAL A 338 3.39 23.52 5.93
N ALA A 339 2.10 23.25 6.10
CA ALA A 339 1.11 24.26 6.46
C ALA A 339 1.52 25.00 7.76
N PRO A 340 1.36 26.34 7.86
CA PRO A 340 1.80 27.10 9.02
C PRO A 340 1.24 26.60 10.36
N GLU A 341 -0.02 26.15 10.40
CA GLU A 341 -0.68 25.58 11.57
C GLU A 341 -0.21 24.16 11.93
N ALA A 342 0.41 23.46 10.97
CA ALA A 342 1.01 22.14 11.18
C ALA A 342 2.47 22.22 11.66
N ASN A 343 2.97 23.43 11.91
CA ASN A 343 4.30 23.68 12.48
C ASN A 343 4.23 24.14 13.94
N PRO A 344 5.24 23.79 14.77
CA PRO A 344 5.44 24.47 16.04
C PRO A 344 5.55 25.99 15.85
N LYS A 345 5.11 26.76 16.86
CA LYS A 345 5.16 28.22 16.79
C LYS A 345 6.61 28.70 16.58
N PRO A 346 6.91 29.58 15.61
CA PRO A 346 8.29 29.99 15.31
C PRO A 346 9.08 30.58 16.50
N GLY A 347 8.39 31.30 17.41
CA GLY A 347 9.02 31.85 18.62
C GLY A 347 9.23 30.84 19.75
N LEU A 348 8.66 29.64 19.65
CA LEU A 348 8.74 28.57 20.65
C LEU A 348 8.84 27.18 19.95
N PRO A 349 9.86 26.95 19.10
CA PRO A 349 9.92 25.77 18.23
C PRO A 349 9.99 24.44 19.00
N ASN A 350 10.50 24.47 20.24
CA ASN A 350 10.60 23.29 21.11
C ASN A 350 9.38 23.08 22.03
N HIS A 351 8.33 23.91 21.92
CA HIS A 351 7.11 23.82 22.75
C HIS A 351 5.91 23.28 21.96
N GLY A 352 6.15 22.40 20.99
CA GLY A 352 5.14 21.71 20.21
C GLY A 352 5.72 20.43 19.60
N SER A 353 4.86 19.47 19.28
CA SER A 353 5.26 18.24 18.59
C SER A 353 4.87 18.37 17.13
N SER A 354 5.86 18.57 16.24
CA SER A 354 5.65 18.58 14.79
C SER A 354 4.85 17.38 14.29
N PRO A 355 5.19 16.11 14.63
CA PRO A 355 4.41 14.98 14.15
C PRO A 355 2.97 14.98 14.65
N LYS A 356 2.69 15.40 15.89
CA LYS A 356 1.32 15.53 16.40
C LYS A 356 0.53 16.61 15.67
N LEU A 357 1.14 17.77 15.43
CA LEU A 357 0.52 18.88 14.70
C LEU A 357 0.23 18.51 13.24
N GLN A 358 1.19 17.88 12.57
CA GLN A 358 1.03 17.38 11.20
C GLN A 358 -0.05 16.30 11.12
N ALA A 359 -0.05 15.31 12.02
CA ALA A 359 -1.07 14.28 12.09
C ALA A 359 -2.47 14.87 12.36
N THR A 360 -2.58 15.87 13.23
CA THR A 360 -3.85 16.58 13.51
C THR A 360 -4.37 17.30 12.26
N PHE A 361 -3.49 18.01 11.57
CA PHE A 361 -3.84 18.70 10.33
C PHE A 361 -4.31 17.72 9.25
N ILE A 362 -3.59 16.61 9.05
CA ILE A 362 -3.94 15.58 8.08
C ILE A 362 -5.26 14.90 8.46
N ARG A 363 -5.46 14.53 9.73
CA ARG A 363 -6.71 13.95 10.25
C ARG A 363 -7.92 14.84 9.94
N ASN A 364 -7.81 16.15 10.21
CA ASN A 364 -8.89 17.09 9.93
C ASN A 364 -9.23 17.15 8.44
N ARG A 365 -8.21 17.09 7.56
CA ARG A 365 -8.44 17.01 6.11
C ARG A 365 -9.09 15.69 5.68
N ILE A 366 -8.65 14.57 6.25
CA ILE A 366 -9.27 13.26 6.02
C ILE A 366 -10.75 13.33 6.43
N GLN A 367 -11.07 13.90 7.59
CA GLN A 367 -12.46 14.09 8.02
C GLN A 367 -13.27 14.90 7.01
N THR A 368 -12.79 16.06 6.59
CA THR A 368 -13.47 16.89 5.59
C THR A 368 -13.71 16.13 4.28
N ILE A 369 -12.71 15.40 3.78
CA ILE A 369 -12.83 14.62 2.53
C ILE A 369 -13.80 13.45 2.72
N CYS A 370 -13.76 12.77 3.86
CA CYS A 370 -14.68 11.70 4.22
C CYS A 370 -16.13 12.19 4.27
N GLU A 371 -16.39 13.33 4.92
CA GLU A 371 -17.73 13.93 5.00
C GLU A 371 -18.29 14.23 3.61
N GLU A 372 -17.49 14.83 2.73
CA GLU A 372 -17.89 15.10 1.35
C GLU A 372 -18.07 13.83 0.50
N ALA A 373 -17.40 12.74 0.86
CA ALA A 373 -17.60 11.42 0.25
C ALA A 373 -18.81 10.65 0.82
N GLY A 374 -19.48 11.19 1.86
CA GLY A 374 -20.61 10.56 2.54
C GLY A 374 -20.21 9.52 3.61
N THR A 375 -19.09 9.74 4.29
CA THR A 375 -18.57 8.92 5.40
C THR A 375 -17.87 9.79 6.44
N ASP A 376 -17.13 9.19 7.39
CA ASP A 376 -16.37 9.88 8.43
C ASP A 376 -15.12 9.08 8.84
N ILE A 377 -14.27 9.70 9.68
CA ILE A 377 -13.06 9.04 10.22
C ILE A 377 -13.35 7.86 11.16
N HIS A 378 -14.58 7.68 11.63
CA HIS A 378 -14.95 6.51 12.44
C HIS A 378 -15.20 5.27 11.57
N SER A 379 -15.40 5.48 10.27
CA SER A 379 -15.68 4.45 9.28
C SER A 379 -14.46 4.10 8.40
N LEU A 380 -13.24 4.35 8.89
CA LEU A 380 -12.01 3.96 8.21
C LEU A 380 -11.82 2.44 8.23
N MET A 381 -11.60 1.82 7.08
CA MET A 381 -11.26 0.40 6.99
C MET A 381 -9.76 0.12 7.09
N ARG A 382 -8.92 1.06 6.63
CA ARG A 382 -7.46 0.92 6.63
C ARG A 382 -6.81 2.26 6.88
N ARG A 383 -5.74 2.25 7.67
CA ARG A 383 -4.75 3.32 7.72
C ARG A 383 -3.38 2.74 7.38
N ARG A 384 -2.65 3.40 6.50
CA ARG A 384 -1.23 3.16 6.28
C ARG A 384 -0.50 4.47 6.56
N VAL A 385 0.37 4.44 7.55
CA VAL A 385 1.06 5.62 8.08
C VAL A 385 2.54 5.45 7.86
N PHE A 386 3.14 6.39 7.16
CA PHE A 386 4.54 6.32 6.76
C PHE A 386 5.28 7.54 7.30
N HIS A 387 6.37 7.26 8.02
CA HIS A 387 7.12 8.27 8.76
C HIS A 387 8.54 8.42 8.24
N THR A 388 9.11 9.62 8.34
CA THR A 388 10.55 9.81 8.14
C THR A 388 11.37 9.26 9.32
N ASP A 389 10.78 9.25 10.52
CA ASP A 389 11.34 8.65 11.73
C ASP A 389 10.23 7.98 12.56
N LEU A 390 10.42 6.74 13.01
CA LEU A 390 9.42 6.05 13.83
C LEU A 390 9.37 6.52 15.28
N ALA A 391 10.35 7.31 15.75
CA ALA A 391 10.22 8.02 17.02
C ALA A 391 8.99 8.95 17.05
N ASP A 392 8.52 9.39 15.87
CA ASP A 392 7.37 10.28 15.70
C ASP A 392 6.02 9.56 15.70
N ALA A 393 6.01 8.21 15.67
CA ALA A 393 4.77 7.44 15.57
C ALA A 393 3.86 7.65 16.78
N GLY A 394 4.40 7.61 18.01
CA GLY A 394 3.60 7.82 19.23
C GLY A 394 2.85 9.16 19.25
N PRO A 395 3.55 10.30 19.12
CA PRO A 395 2.89 11.61 19.08
C PRO A 395 1.92 11.79 17.91
N ALA A 396 2.16 11.16 16.76
CA ALA A 396 1.21 11.16 15.65
C ALA A 396 -0.05 10.36 15.97
N GLU A 397 0.07 9.19 16.59
CA GLU A 397 -1.08 8.39 17.03
C GLU A 397 -1.90 9.09 18.12
N ASP A 398 -1.26 9.80 19.06
CA ASP A 398 -1.94 10.61 20.06
C ASP A 398 -2.93 11.60 19.43
N ALA A 399 -2.60 12.18 18.27
CA ALA A 399 -3.51 13.07 17.54
C ALA A 399 -4.80 12.35 17.16
N TRP A 400 -4.73 11.10 16.72
CA TRP A 400 -5.92 10.35 16.32
C TRP A 400 -6.73 9.87 17.52
N LEU A 401 -6.06 9.46 18.59
CA LEU A 401 -6.69 8.98 19.82
C LEU A 401 -7.51 10.06 20.53
N GLU A 402 -7.13 11.33 20.41
CA GLU A 402 -7.89 12.46 20.97
C GLU A 402 -9.32 12.55 20.43
N ASP A 403 -9.54 12.20 19.16
CA ASP A 403 -10.85 12.29 18.49
C ASP A 403 -11.54 10.92 18.38
N LEU A 404 -10.79 9.86 18.04
CA LEU A 404 -11.34 8.53 17.83
C LEU A 404 -11.45 7.70 19.12
N GLY A 405 -10.84 8.16 20.22
CA GLY A 405 -10.67 7.34 21.41
C GLY A 405 -9.97 6.02 21.07
N PRO A 406 -10.41 4.86 21.61
CA PRO A 406 -9.82 3.57 21.26
C PRO A 406 -10.17 3.06 19.84
N GLY A 407 -11.00 3.79 19.08
CA GLY A 407 -11.56 3.35 17.80
C GLY A 407 -10.64 3.49 16.58
N LEU A 408 -9.34 3.19 16.70
CA LEU A 408 -8.42 3.26 15.57
C LEU A 408 -8.65 2.08 14.60
N ALA A 409 -8.83 2.41 13.33
CA ALA A 409 -8.87 1.42 12.25
C ALA A 409 -7.56 0.62 12.14
N PRO A 410 -7.56 -0.58 11.54
CA PRO A 410 -6.35 -1.34 11.30
C PRO A 410 -5.26 -0.50 10.64
N THR A 411 -4.09 -0.45 11.27
CA THR A 411 -3.03 0.52 10.96
C THR A 411 -1.70 -0.17 10.69
N THR A 412 -1.16 0.01 9.49
CA THR A 412 0.22 -0.36 9.15
C THR A 412 1.14 0.86 9.32
N ILE A 413 2.23 0.72 10.07
CA ILE A 413 3.22 1.78 10.31
C ILE A 413 4.61 1.32 9.85
N PHE A 414 5.30 2.17 9.08
CA PHE A 414 6.69 1.95 8.67
C PHE A 414 7.45 3.26 8.46
N LYS A 415 8.78 3.15 8.44
CA LYS A 415 9.70 4.24 8.09
C LYS A 415 9.89 4.31 6.57
N THR A 416 9.95 5.50 6.00
CA THR A 416 10.25 5.68 4.57
C THR A 416 11.76 5.60 4.31
N THR A 417 12.18 5.16 3.12
CA THR A 417 13.62 5.13 2.76
C THR A 417 14.17 6.51 2.44
N ASN A 418 13.29 7.42 2.03
CA ASN A 418 13.60 8.78 1.62
C ASN A 418 12.62 9.78 2.27
N PRO A 419 12.91 11.09 2.20
CA PRO A 419 11.96 12.12 2.59
C PRO A 419 10.61 11.99 1.88
N LEU A 420 9.58 12.57 2.49
CA LEU A 420 8.24 12.65 1.89
C LEU A 420 8.22 13.64 0.71
N GLY A 421 7.11 13.66 -0.03
CA GLY A 421 6.97 14.48 -1.23
C GLY A 421 7.04 15.99 -0.95
N VAL A 422 6.62 16.40 0.25
CA VAL A 422 6.74 17.78 0.72
C VAL A 422 7.86 17.88 1.76
N PRO A 423 8.95 18.62 1.45
CA PRO A 423 10.02 18.86 2.40
C PRO A 423 9.50 19.42 3.74
N GLY A 424 9.91 18.78 4.84
CA GLY A 424 9.50 19.15 6.21
C GLY A 424 8.29 18.37 6.74
N CYS A 425 7.55 17.66 5.88
CA CYS A 425 6.58 16.68 6.37
C CYS A 425 7.30 15.46 6.94
N VAL A 426 6.87 15.01 8.12
CA VAL A 426 7.47 13.87 8.84
C VAL A 426 6.55 12.65 8.89
N VAL A 427 5.29 12.83 8.50
CA VAL A 427 4.27 11.77 8.46
C VAL A 427 3.33 11.98 7.26
N GLY A 428 2.99 10.90 6.58
CA GLY A 428 1.92 10.86 5.58
C GLY A 428 0.93 9.73 5.85
N TYR A 429 -0.29 9.91 5.35
CA TYR A 429 -1.41 8.99 5.55
C TYR A 429 -2.00 8.55 4.22
N ASP A 430 -2.26 7.25 4.12
CA ASP A 430 -3.11 6.64 3.11
C ASP A 430 -4.23 5.87 3.79
N VAL A 431 -5.48 6.18 3.43
CA VAL A 431 -6.65 5.63 4.12
C VAL A 431 -7.71 5.13 3.14
N MET A 432 -8.39 4.08 3.58
CA MET A 432 -9.59 3.53 2.94
C MET A 432 -10.73 3.64 3.95
N ALA A 433 -11.92 4.04 3.50
CA ALA A 433 -13.11 4.19 4.33
C ALA A 433 -14.33 3.47 3.72
N LEU A 434 -15.36 3.29 4.55
CA LEU A 434 -16.65 2.74 4.16
C LEU A 434 -17.72 3.84 4.24
N ALA A 435 -18.41 4.10 3.13
CA ALA A 435 -19.56 4.98 3.03
C ALA A 435 -20.87 4.17 2.94
N ASP A 436 -21.99 4.81 3.25
CA ASP A 436 -23.30 4.22 3.00
C ASP A 436 -23.59 4.13 1.50
N GLU A 437 -24.28 3.07 1.06
CA GLU A 437 -24.67 2.91 -0.34
C GLU A 437 -25.69 3.98 -0.74
N GLN A 438 -25.48 4.60 -1.91
CA GLN A 438 -26.44 5.55 -2.50
C GLN A 438 -27.56 4.83 -3.24
#